data_AF-A0A374CGM4-F1
#
_entry.id   AF-A0A374CGM4-F1
#
_cell.length_a   1.000
_cell.length_b   1.000
_cell.length_c   1.000
_cell.angle_alpha   90.00
_cell.angle_beta   90.00
_cell.angle_gamma   90.00
#
_symmetry.space_group_name_H-M   'P 1'
#
loop_
_entity.id
_entity.type
_entity.pdbx_description
1 polymer ?
#
loop_
_entity_poly.entity_id
_entity_poly.type
_entity_poly.pdbx_seq_one_letter_code
_entity_poly.pdbx_strand_id
1 'polypeptide(L)' 'MEEKKQKNDEKNSLLDWYNEIPRKKRSKFILALQLKFGMSASGIYDKIKKDNWLPYQKDIVDEIINEGAWEKL' A
#
# COMPACT_ATOMS: atom_id res chain seq x y z
N MET A 1 13.24 16.97 -17.47
CA MET A 1 13.60 16.46 -16.13
C MET A 1 12.30 16.08 -15.46
N GLU A 2 12.05 14.79 -15.25
CA GLU A 2 10.89 14.36 -14.46
C GLU A 2 11.11 14.82 -13.02
N GLU A 3 10.25 15.73 -12.56
CA GLU A 3 10.18 16.11 -11.16
C GLU A 3 9.81 14.87 -10.34
N LYS A 4 10.83 14.19 -9.82
CA LYS A 4 10.67 13.29 -8.69
C LYS A 4 10.11 14.13 -7.55
N LYS A 5 8.78 14.13 -7.40
CA LYS A 5 8.08 14.70 -6.25
C LYS A 5 8.82 14.24 -5.01
N GLN A 6 9.52 15.18 -4.38
CA GLN A 6 10.20 14.98 -3.12
C GLN A 6 9.15 14.46 -2.14
N LYS A 7 9.35 13.24 -1.64
CA LYS A 7 8.62 12.70 -0.49
C LYS A 7 8.86 13.71 0.64
N ASN A 8 7.88 14.56 0.93
CA ASN A 8 7.89 15.36 2.13
C ASN A 8 7.94 14.41 3.32
N ASP A 9 9.01 14.53 4.12
CA ASP A 9 9.40 13.69 5.25
C ASP A 9 8.47 13.79 6.49
N GLU A 10 7.27 14.36 6.37
CA GLU A 10 6.31 14.47 7.48
C GLU A 10 4.93 13.94 7.07
N LYS A 11 4.65 12.71 7.51
CA LYS A 11 3.31 12.10 7.66
C LYS A 11 2.45 11.92 6.40
N ASN A 12 2.92 11.13 5.45
CA ASN A 12 1.99 10.35 4.61
C ASN A 12 2.11 8.89 5.02
N SER A 13 1.32 8.48 6.02
CA SER A 13 1.25 7.07 6.40
C SER A 13 0.68 6.25 5.25
N LEU A 14 0.99 4.96 5.18
CA LEU A 14 0.37 4.06 4.20
C LEU A 14 -1.17 4.11 4.30
N LEU A 15 -1.70 4.37 5.49
CA LEU A 15 -3.14 4.55 5.72
C LEU A 15 -3.68 5.80 5.02
N ASP A 16 -2.94 6.92 5.06
CA ASP A 16 -3.35 8.16 4.39
C ASP A 16 -3.39 7.95 2.88
N TRP A 17 -2.33 7.37 2.31
CA TRP A 17 -2.26 7.01 0.89
C TRP A 17 -3.37 6.02 0.50
N TYR A 18 -3.60 4.97 1.30
CA TYR A 18 -4.69 4.01 1.08
C TYR A 18 -6.06 4.70 1.08
N ASN A 19 -6.23 5.76 1.87
CA ASN A 19 -7.46 6.54 1.90
C ASN A 19 -7.62 7.47 0.69
N GLU A 20 -6.55 7.80 -0.02
CA GLU A 20 -6.63 8.53 -1.30
C GLU A 20 -7.16 7.64 -2.44
N ILE A 21 -6.96 6.31 -2.36
CA ILE A 21 -7.52 5.38 -3.34
C ILE A 21 -9.05 5.46 -3.33
N PRO A 22 -9.72 5.53 -4.50
CA PRO A 22 -11.17 5.43 -4.61
C PRO A 22 -11.69 4.18 -3.90
N ARG A 23 -12.73 4.31 -3.05
CA ARG A 23 -13.27 3.19 -2.24
C ARG A 23 -13.52 1.90 -3.05
N LYS A 24 -14.00 2.03 -4.29
CA LYS A 24 -14.26 0.92 -5.22
C LYS A 24 -13.00 0.16 -5.68
N LYS A 25 -11.81 0.77 -5.58
CA LYS A 25 -10.51 0.18 -5.95
C LYS A 25 -9.71 -0.29 -4.73
N ARG A 26 -10.06 0.15 -3.52
CA ARG A 26 -9.33 -0.23 -2.29
C ARG A 26 -9.29 -1.74 -2.07
N SER A 27 -10.39 -2.44 -2.37
CA SER A 27 -10.43 -3.91 -2.28
C SER A 27 -9.40 -4.59 -3.18
N LYS A 28 -9.10 -4.04 -4.36
CA LYS A 28 -8.07 -4.56 -5.28
C LYS A 28 -6.67 -4.41 -4.70
N PHE A 29 -6.39 -3.27 -4.06
CA PHE A 29 -5.14 -3.06 -3.34
C PHE A 29 -4.97 -4.03 -2.17
N ILE A 30 -6.01 -4.18 -1.34
CA ILE A 30 -6.01 -5.17 -0.27
C ILE A 30 -5.78 -6.58 -0.83
N LEU A 31 -6.47 -6.95 -1.91
CA LEU A 31 -6.31 -8.24 -2.56
C LEU A 31 -4.88 -8.47 -3.07
N ALA A 32 -4.24 -7.48 -3.69
CA ALA A 32 -2.85 -7.58 -4.13
C ALA A 32 -1.91 -7.92 -2.97
N LEU A 33 -2.08 -7.24 -1.84
CA LEU A 33 -1.30 -7.50 -0.63
C LEU A 33 -1.62 -8.88 -0.03
N GLN A 34 -2.90 -9.29 -0.03
CA GLN A 34 -3.28 -10.63 0.41
C GLN A 34 -2.59 -11.71 -0.41
N LEU A 35 -2.56 -11.57 -1.74
CA LEU A 35 -1.91 -12.52 -2.65
C LEU A 35 -0.39 -12.54 -2.47
N LYS A 36 0.25 -11.38 -2.31
CA LYS A 36 1.71 -11.29 -2.15
C LYS A 36 2.18 -11.86 -0.81
N PHE A 37 1.43 -11.62 0.28
CA PHE A 37 1.84 -12.00 1.62
C PHE A 37 1.16 -13.27 2.17
N GLY A 38 0.18 -13.83 1.47
CA GLY A 38 -0.60 -14.98 1.95
C GLY A 38 -1.41 -14.66 3.22
N MET A 39 -1.83 -13.39 3.41
CA MET A 39 -2.53 -12.92 4.59
C MET A 39 -4.04 -12.72 4.33
N SER A 40 -4.84 -12.75 5.39
CA SER A 40 -6.25 -12.38 5.31
C SER A 40 -6.43 -10.87 5.06
N ALA A 41 -7.55 -10.48 4.46
CA ALA A 41 -7.89 -9.07 4.22
C ALA A 41 -7.88 -8.24 5.53
N SER A 42 -8.40 -8.82 6.61
CA SER A 42 -8.39 -8.19 7.94
C SER A 42 -6.96 -8.01 8.46
N GLY A 43 -6.08 -9.00 8.29
CA GLY A 43 -4.68 -8.91 8.69
C GLY A 43 -3.92 -7.83 7.92
N ILE A 44 -4.16 -7.71 6.61
CA ILE A 44 -3.61 -6.62 5.79
C ILE A 44 -4.13 -5.27 6.27
N TYR A 45 -5.43 -5.13 6.45
CA TYR A 45 -6.03 -3.88 6.88
C TYR A 45 -5.50 -3.43 8.26
N ASP A 46 -5.35 -4.36 9.19
CA ASP A 46 -4.75 -4.10 10.50
C ASP A 46 -3.31 -3.60 10.39
N LYS A 47 -2.51 -4.18 9.49
CA LYS A 47 -1.15 -3.73 9.22
C LYS A 47 -1.09 -2.34 8.61
N ILE A 48 -1.97 -2.02 7.65
CA ILE A 48 -2.10 -0.66 7.10
C ILE A 48 -2.45 0.33 8.20
N LYS A 49 -3.44 0.01 9.04
CA LYS A 49 -3.92 0.89 10.10
C LYS A 49 -2.89 1.12 11.21
N LYS A 50 -2.13 0.11 11.57
CA LYS A 50 -1.14 0.14 12.68
C LYS A 50 0.27 0.49 12.21
N ASP A 51 0.51 0.56 10.91
CA ASP A 51 1.83 0.72 10.26
C ASP A 51 2.92 -0.24 10.81
N ASN A 52 2.54 -1.43 11.26
CA ASN A 52 3.44 -2.41 11.89
C ASN A 52 4.02 -3.42 10.88
N TRP A 53 4.43 -2.90 9.72
CA TRP A 53 5.10 -3.69 8.69
C TRP A 53 6.57 -3.94 9.07
N LEU A 54 7.03 -5.16 8.83
CA LEU A 54 8.48 -5.44 8.90
C LEU A 54 9.20 -4.69 7.77
N PRO A 55 10.49 -4.33 7.92
CA PRO A 55 11.22 -3.54 6.92
C PRO A 55 11.08 -4.09 5.50
N TYR A 56 11.33 -5.39 5.29
CA TYR A 56 11.20 -6.02 3.97
C TYR A 56 9.75 -6.02 3.43
N GLN A 57 8.74 -5.98 4.30
CA GLN A 57 7.35 -5.89 3.87
C GLN A 57 7.02 -4.48 3.38
N LYS A 58 7.62 -3.44 3.98
CA LYS A 58 7.48 -2.06 3.51
C LYS A 58 8.02 -1.91 2.08
N ASP A 59 9.18 -2.47 1.79
CA ASP A 59 9.77 -2.45 0.44
C ASP A 59 8.84 -3.10 -0.59
N ILE A 60 8.24 -4.24 -0.24
CA ILE A 60 7.28 -4.96 -1.10
C ILE A 60 5.98 -4.15 -1.28
N VAL A 61 5.48 -3.49 -0.23
CA VAL A 61 4.30 -2.63 -0.36
C VAL A 61 4.60 -1.46 -1.29
N ASP A 62 5.75 -0.81 -1.13
CA ASP A 62 6.19 0.28 -2.00
C ASP A 62 6.33 -0.21 -3.46
N GLU A 63 6.87 -1.40 -3.70
CA GLU A 63 6.91 -2.04 -5.03
C GLU A 63 5.50 -2.19 -5.62
N ILE A 64 4.55 -2.77 -4.87
CA ILE A 64 3.17 -2.95 -5.33
C ILE A 64 2.51 -1.62 -5.67
N ILE A 65 2.73 -0.59 -4.84
CA ILE A 65 2.21 0.76 -5.07
C ILE A 65 2.78 1.33 -6.36
N ASN A 66 4.11 1.30 -6.52
CA ASN A 66 4.82 1.93 -7.63
C ASN A 66 4.59 1.22 -8.96
N GLU A 67 4.53 -0.11 -8.98
CA GLU A 67 4.25 -0.89 -10.18
C GLU A 67 2.79 -0.79 -10.62
N GLY A 68 1.89 -0.35 -9.72
CA GLY A 68 0.46 -0.27 -9.99
C GLY A 68 -0.17 -1.63 -10.29
N ALA A 69 0.48 -2.74 -9.92
CA ALA A 69 0.03 -4.10 -10.21
C ALA A 69 -1.39 -4.37 -9.67
N TRP A 70 -1.73 -3.73 -8.55
CA TRP A 70 -3.04 -3.81 -7.92
C TRP A 70 -4.17 -3.13 -8.70
N GLU A 71 -3.88 -2.22 -9.65
CA GLU A 71 -4.92 -1.57 -10.44
C GLU A 71 -5.54 -2.50 -11.50
N LYS A 72 -4.80 -3.54 -11.88
CA LYS A 72 -5.15 -4.50 -12.94
C LYS A 72 -5.92 -5.72 -12.43
N LEU A 73 -5.90 -5.98 -11.12
CA LEU A 73 -6.76 -6.97 -10.45
C LEU A 73 -8.22 -6.53 -10.49
#